data_AF-A0A942KNU8-F1
#
_entry.id   AF-A0A942KNU8-F1
#
_cell.length_a   1.000
_cell.length_b   1.000
_cell.length_c   1.000
_cell.angle_alpha   90.00
_cell.angle_beta   90.00
_cell.angle_gamma   90.00
#
_symmetry.space_group_name_H-M   'P 1'
#
loop_
_entity.id
_entity.type
_entity.pdbx_description
1 polymer ?
#
loop_
_entity_poly.entity_id
_entity_poly.type
_entity_poly.pdbx_seq_one_letter_code
_entity_poly.pdbx_strand_id
1 'polypeptide(L)'
;MYVVDVGPQYEGERIRKNEFQVEFGGPEVAQKGELVTVKGLDEVEHDQIIITGPDIKDLPEGTSSPIFIKIDVAGEALEKDLEAVLERRIHQYINYLEGVFHMAQRYDIWIRIHKNAYKKGLNSLEHVGRILIDLFTAELPVIEKMSVEFVTDQVKVQELLAGAMQVYKERDDRIQGMREEDVEEFYGCVLCQSFAPTHVCIITPERISLCGAINWLDGRAATKVDPEGAQFAVPKGNLVDPENISYDNVNKVVTERSMGETTQFSLHSALSYPHTSCGCFEAIVFYIPEVDGFGIVSRDFVGSTVIGDPFSTLAGLASGGKQNEGYVGIGIQYLRSPKFLIADGGFNRVAWMTSTLKESAKDSIPAELADKIATEKDVQNVDELTEFMQNAGRL
;
A
#
# COMPACT_ATOMS: atom_id res chain seq x y z
N MET A 1 26.52 5.80 -17.26
CA MET A 1 25.41 6.74 -17.52
C MET A 1 24.20 5.88 -17.87
N TYR A 2 23.10 6.05 -17.15
CA TYR A 2 21.89 5.26 -17.37
C TYR A 2 21.25 5.59 -18.72
N VAL A 3 20.39 4.69 -19.22
CA VAL A 3 19.68 4.84 -20.51
C VAL A 3 18.53 5.86 -20.43
N VAL A 4 18.09 6.19 -19.22
CA VAL A 4 17.10 7.22 -18.90
C VAL A 4 17.62 8.05 -17.75
N ASP A 5 17.05 9.23 -17.55
CA ASP A 5 17.36 10.02 -16.37
C ASP A 5 16.83 9.32 -15.10
N VAL A 6 17.54 9.49 -13.99
CA VAL A 6 17.19 8.89 -12.70
C VAL A 6 17.22 9.95 -11.62
N GLY A 7 16.12 10.09 -10.88
CA GLY A 7 16.03 10.99 -9.74
C GLY A 7 14.60 11.21 -9.20
N PRO A 8 14.47 11.80 -8.01
CA PRO A 8 13.18 11.98 -7.33
C PRO A 8 12.19 12.88 -8.07
N GLN A 9 12.66 13.72 -9.00
CA GLN A 9 11.78 14.56 -9.83
C GLN A 9 10.83 13.77 -10.74
N TYR A 10 11.11 12.49 -11.00
CA TYR A 10 10.26 11.60 -11.79
C TYR A 10 9.25 10.83 -10.93
N GLU A 11 9.38 10.89 -9.59
CA GLU A 11 8.52 10.19 -8.63
C GLU A 11 7.10 10.79 -8.65
N GLY A 12 6.23 10.23 -9.49
CA GLY A 12 4.86 10.71 -9.67
C GLY A 12 4.41 10.85 -11.13
N GLU A 13 5.28 10.55 -12.09
CA GLU A 13 4.89 10.46 -13.49
C GLU A 13 3.73 9.47 -13.67
N ARG A 14 2.69 9.90 -14.39
CA ARG A 14 1.52 9.07 -14.70
C ARG A 14 1.62 8.61 -16.14
N ILE A 15 1.55 7.29 -16.34
CA ILE A 15 1.56 6.68 -17.68
C ILE A 15 0.17 6.15 -17.99
N ARG A 16 -0.49 6.71 -19.01
CA ARG A 16 -1.85 6.32 -19.43
C ARG A 16 -1.84 5.07 -20.32
N LYS A 17 -3.02 4.47 -20.52
CA LYS A 17 -3.19 3.22 -21.29
C LYS A 17 -2.63 3.30 -22.72
N ASN A 18 -2.69 4.47 -23.35
CA ASN A 18 -2.19 4.69 -24.73
C ASN A 18 -0.70 5.04 -24.81
N GLU A 19 -0.04 5.26 -23.67
CA GLU A 19 1.31 5.81 -23.56
C GLU A 19 2.37 4.77 -23.17
N PHE A 20 1.97 3.64 -22.58
CA PHE A 20 2.91 2.59 -22.19
C PHE A 20 3.37 1.74 -23.39
N GLN A 21 4.63 1.32 -23.34
CA GLN A 21 5.24 0.33 -24.22
C GLN A 21 4.89 -1.08 -23.73
N VAL A 22 5.15 -1.35 -22.46
CA VAL A 22 4.80 -2.60 -21.77
C VAL A 22 4.26 -2.29 -20.38
N GLU A 23 3.42 -3.18 -19.88
CA GLU A 23 2.88 -3.17 -18.53
C GLU A 23 3.25 -4.49 -17.83
N PHE A 24 3.55 -4.43 -16.54
CA PHE A 24 3.69 -5.62 -15.70
C PHE A 24 2.74 -5.55 -14.51
N GLY A 25 2.14 -6.68 -14.16
CA GLY A 25 1.14 -6.73 -13.09
C GLY A 25 -0.11 -5.92 -13.43
N GLY A 26 -0.63 -5.17 -12.46
CA GLY A 26 -1.85 -4.37 -12.64
C GLY A 26 -3.14 -5.22 -12.72
N PRO A 27 -4.29 -4.60 -13.02
CA PRO A 27 -5.59 -5.26 -12.91
C PRO A 27 -5.83 -6.42 -13.89
N GLU A 28 -5.16 -6.41 -15.04
CA GLU A 28 -5.33 -7.44 -16.09
C GLU A 28 -4.48 -8.70 -15.83
N VAL A 29 -3.57 -8.66 -14.84
CA VAL A 29 -2.63 -9.75 -14.54
C VAL A 29 -2.76 -10.18 -13.09
N ALA A 30 -3.15 -11.44 -12.87
CA ALA A 30 -3.32 -12.00 -11.53
C ALA A 30 -1.98 -12.35 -10.84
N GLN A 31 -1.01 -12.85 -11.61
CA GLN A 31 0.27 -13.35 -11.09
C GLN A 31 1.30 -12.22 -11.11
N LYS A 32 1.58 -11.64 -9.94
CA LYS A 32 2.53 -10.54 -9.77
C LYS A 32 3.06 -10.48 -8.33
N GLY A 33 4.26 -9.95 -8.13
CA GLY A 33 4.81 -9.81 -6.78
C GLY A 33 6.14 -9.07 -6.70
N GLU A 34 6.47 -8.57 -5.52
CA GLU A 34 7.82 -8.12 -5.18
C GLU A 34 8.17 -8.54 -3.76
N LEU A 35 9.37 -9.10 -3.55
CA LEU A 35 9.83 -9.55 -2.24
C LEU A 35 11.31 -9.23 -2.05
N VAL A 36 11.62 -8.57 -0.94
CA VAL A 36 12.99 -8.46 -0.43
C VAL A 36 13.24 -9.52 0.63
N THR A 37 14.40 -10.19 0.55
CA THR A 37 14.85 -11.15 1.55
C THR A 37 16.26 -10.79 2.03
N VAL A 38 16.46 -10.78 3.36
CA VAL A 38 17.80 -10.66 3.94
C VAL A 38 18.47 -12.04 3.96
N LYS A 39 19.69 -12.11 3.46
CA LYS A 39 20.50 -13.33 3.27
C LYS A 39 21.87 -13.19 3.93
N GLY A 40 22.57 -14.32 4.09
CA GLY A 40 23.98 -14.33 4.47
C GLY A 40 24.87 -13.74 3.39
N LEU A 41 26.01 -13.16 3.79
CA LEU A 41 26.99 -12.56 2.87
C LEU A 41 27.55 -13.56 1.85
N ASP A 42 27.57 -14.85 2.16
CA ASP A 42 28.00 -15.94 1.28
C ASP A 42 26.89 -16.44 0.34
N GLU A 43 25.63 -16.05 0.57
CA GLU A 43 24.47 -16.44 -0.25
C GLU A 43 24.17 -15.45 -1.39
N VAL A 44 24.74 -14.24 -1.35
CA VAL A 44 24.47 -13.18 -2.32
C VAL A 44 25.71 -12.85 -3.15
N GLU A 45 25.58 -12.98 -4.47
CA GLU A 45 26.53 -12.42 -5.44
C GLU A 45 26.15 -10.97 -5.71
N HIS A 46 26.97 -10.02 -5.24
CA HIS A 46 26.73 -8.60 -5.46
C HIS A 46 26.72 -8.28 -6.96
N ASP A 47 25.87 -7.34 -7.37
CA ASP A 47 25.69 -6.89 -8.74
C ASP A 47 25.07 -7.91 -9.70
N GLN A 48 24.65 -9.06 -9.19
CA GLN A 48 24.00 -10.07 -10.00
C GLN A 48 22.58 -9.64 -10.37
N ILE A 49 22.29 -9.66 -11.67
CA ILE A 49 20.95 -9.42 -12.21
C ILE A 49 20.55 -10.63 -13.06
N ILE A 50 19.40 -11.21 -12.75
CA ILE A 50 18.86 -12.40 -13.43
C ILE A 50 17.51 -12.03 -14.04
N ILE A 51 17.28 -12.45 -15.29
CA ILE A 51 15.98 -12.32 -15.95
C ILE A 51 15.51 -13.72 -16.34
N THR A 52 14.39 -14.15 -15.76
CA THR A 52 13.79 -15.46 -15.98
C THR A 52 12.44 -15.31 -16.70
N GLY A 53 12.46 -15.41 -18.02
CA GLY A 53 11.28 -15.24 -18.89
C GLY A 53 11.53 -14.18 -19.97
N PRO A 54 10.47 -13.72 -20.68
CA PRO A 54 10.58 -12.65 -21.66
C PRO A 54 11.03 -11.32 -21.04
N ASP A 55 11.98 -10.65 -21.67
CA ASP A 55 12.42 -9.31 -21.28
C ASP A 55 11.58 -8.23 -21.99
N ILE A 56 11.74 -6.94 -21.63
CA ILE A 56 10.95 -5.82 -22.18
C ILE A 56 10.97 -5.79 -23.72
N LYS A 57 12.13 -6.00 -24.34
CA LYS A 57 12.30 -6.03 -25.81
C LYS A 57 11.57 -7.20 -26.49
N ASP A 58 11.24 -8.26 -25.76
CA ASP A 58 10.59 -9.46 -26.29
C ASP A 58 9.07 -9.38 -26.20
N LEU A 59 8.54 -8.39 -25.47
CA LEU A 59 7.12 -8.18 -25.26
C LEU A 59 6.53 -7.26 -26.35
N PRO A 60 5.36 -7.60 -26.92
CA PRO A 60 4.69 -6.72 -27.88
C PRO A 60 4.27 -5.39 -27.23
N GLU A 61 4.22 -4.32 -28.04
CA GLU A 61 3.73 -3.02 -27.56
C GLU A 61 2.28 -3.12 -27.06
N GLY A 62 2.01 -2.53 -25.91
CA GLY A 62 0.67 -2.41 -25.35
C GLY A 62 0.16 -3.66 -24.64
N THR A 63 1.03 -4.61 -24.29
CA THR A 63 0.67 -5.81 -23.54
C THR A 63 1.00 -5.72 -22.05
N SER A 64 0.29 -6.52 -21.27
CA SER A 64 0.49 -6.69 -19.82
C SER A 64 1.05 -8.10 -19.54
N SER A 65 2.09 -8.18 -18.73
CA SER A 65 2.81 -9.44 -18.42
C SER A 65 2.91 -9.70 -16.92
N PRO A 66 3.01 -10.96 -16.48
CA PRO A 66 3.34 -11.26 -15.09
C PRO A 66 4.76 -10.81 -14.75
N ILE A 67 4.98 -10.47 -13.48
CA ILE A 67 6.30 -10.13 -12.97
C ILE A 67 6.43 -10.52 -11.50
N PHE A 68 7.55 -11.11 -11.14
CA PHE A 68 8.00 -11.19 -9.75
C PHE A 68 9.35 -10.51 -9.63
N ILE A 69 9.47 -9.51 -8.76
CA ILE A 69 10.73 -8.83 -8.44
C ILE A 69 11.28 -9.45 -7.16
N LYS A 70 12.31 -10.28 -7.27
CA LYS A 70 12.99 -10.88 -6.14
C LYS A 70 14.29 -10.13 -5.90
N ILE A 71 14.46 -9.59 -4.70
CA ILE A 71 15.68 -8.89 -4.30
C ILE A 71 16.25 -9.61 -3.08
N ASP A 72 17.49 -10.07 -3.19
CA ASP A 72 18.24 -10.57 -2.04
C ASP A 72 19.28 -9.52 -1.63
N VAL A 73 19.32 -9.20 -0.35
CA VAL A 73 20.29 -8.26 0.24
C VAL A 73 21.08 -8.94 1.35
N ALA A 74 22.35 -8.56 1.51
CA ALA A 74 23.20 -9.03 2.59
C ALA A 74 24.08 -7.88 3.13
N GLY A 75 24.34 -7.93 4.43
CA GLY A 75 25.15 -6.97 5.16
C GLY A 75 25.16 -7.33 6.64
N GLU A 76 26.26 -7.07 7.35
CA GLU A 76 26.43 -7.49 8.75
C GLU A 76 25.39 -6.85 9.69
N ALA A 77 24.93 -5.63 9.34
CA ALA A 77 23.95 -4.88 10.12
C ALA A 77 22.49 -5.10 9.65
N LEU A 78 22.24 -5.95 8.64
CA LEU A 78 20.90 -6.23 8.16
C LEU A 78 20.18 -7.26 9.03
N GLU A 79 18.98 -6.89 9.47
CA GLU A 79 18.06 -7.77 10.19
C GLU A 79 16.83 -8.08 9.33
N LYS A 80 16.20 -9.24 9.55
CA LYS A 80 14.96 -9.62 8.85
C LYS A 80 13.82 -8.62 9.02
N ASP A 81 13.82 -7.86 10.12
CA ASP A 81 12.84 -6.82 10.41
C ASP A 81 12.92 -5.64 9.44
N LEU A 82 14.00 -5.54 8.66
CA LEU A 82 14.17 -4.51 7.63
C LEU A 82 13.59 -4.92 6.28
N GLU A 83 13.24 -6.18 6.06
CA GLU A 83 12.83 -6.64 4.73
C GLU A 83 11.64 -5.84 4.18
N ALA A 84 10.60 -5.60 5.00
CA ALA A 84 9.44 -4.81 4.58
C ALA A 84 9.78 -3.33 4.32
N VAL A 85 10.74 -2.79 5.08
CA VAL A 85 11.24 -1.41 4.90
C VAL A 85 11.96 -1.29 3.56
N LEU A 86 12.83 -2.24 3.25
CA LEU A 86 13.58 -2.31 2.00
C LEU A 86 12.65 -2.57 0.81
N GLU A 87 11.69 -3.47 0.96
CA GLU A 87 10.68 -3.78 -0.06
C GLU A 87 9.90 -2.54 -0.47
N ARG A 88 9.54 -1.68 0.49
CA ARG A 88 8.85 -0.43 0.17
C ARG A 88 9.70 0.53 -0.68
N ARG A 89 11.03 0.46 -0.61
CA ARG A 89 11.92 1.29 -1.43
C ARG A 89 11.93 0.87 -2.90
N ILE A 90 11.49 -0.35 -3.24
CA ILE A 90 11.30 -0.75 -4.65
C ILE A 90 10.34 0.22 -5.34
N HIS A 91 9.21 0.54 -4.70
CA HIS A 91 8.27 1.52 -5.25
C HIS A 91 8.92 2.89 -5.47
N GLN A 92 9.69 3.39 -4.51
CA GLN A 92 10.35 4.69 -4.63
C GLN A 92 11.38 4.69 -5.76
N TYR A 93 12.31 3.73 -5.74
CA TYR A 93 13.43 3.69 -6.66
C TYR A 93 13.02 3.35 -8.09
N ILE A 94 12.00 2.51 -8.32
CA ILE A 94 11.47 2.30 -9.68
C ILE A 94 10.83 3.59 -10.22
N ASN A 95 10.13 4.36 -9.39
CA ASN A 95 9.55 5.64 -9.80
C ASN A 95 10.59 6.77 -9.97
N TYR A 96 11.86 6.55 -9.61
CA TYR A 96 12.93 7.50 -9.92
C TYR A 96 13.39 7.41 -11.38
N LEU A 97 13.04 6.35 -12.10
CA LEU A 97 13.38 6.20 -13.51
C LEU A 97 12.41 7.02 -14.36
N GLU A 98 12.94 7.93 -15.17
CA GLU A 98 12.14 8.71 -16.12
C GLU A 98 11.33 7.79 -17.05
N GLY A 99 10.02 8.03 -17.12
CA GLY A 99 9.10 7.26 -17.94
C GLY A 99 8.80 5.86 -17.41
N VAL A 100 9.01 5.61 -16.12
CA VAL A 100 8.57 4.38 -15.44
C VAL A 100 7.62 4.74 -14.30
N PHE A 101 6.56 3.96 -14.19
CA PHE A 101 5.57 4.07 -13.12
C PHE A 101 5.53 2.76 -12.36
N HIS A 102 5.59 2.82 -11.02
CA HIS A 102 5.34 1.69 -10.12
C HIS A 102 4.27 2.07 -9.09
N MET A 103 3.29 1.20 -8.83
CA MET A 103 2.26 1.42 -7.82
C MET A 103 1.97 0.15 -7.02
N ALA A 104 1.35 0.33 -5.87
CA ALA A 104 1.00 -0.69 -4.88
C ALA A 104 2.25 -1.28 -4.21
N GLN A 105 2.20 -2.57 -3.85
CA GLN A 105 3.20 -3.27 -3.06
C GLN A 105 2.98 -4.79 -3.11
N ARG A 106 3.97 -5.57 -2.63
CA ARG A 106 3.84 -7.02 -2.40
C ARG A 106 3.25 -7.73 -3.63
N TYR A 107 2.10 -8.39 -3.48
CA TYR A 107 1.42 -9.19 -4.50
C TYR A 107 0.48 -8.40 -5.42
N ASP A 108 0.37 -7.08 -5.26
CA ASP A 108 -0.56 -6.25 -6.06
C ASP A 108 0.14 -5.18 -6.91
N ILE A 109 1.45 -5.31 -7.11
CA ILE A 109 2.25 -4.32 -7.84
C ILE A 109 1.76 -4.06 -9.26
N TRP A 110 1.99 -2.84 -9.74
CA TRP A 110 1.66 -2.43 -11.09
C TRP A 110 2.74 -1.54 -11.66
N ILE A 111 3.33 -1.98 -12.78
CA ILE A 111 4.44 -1.29 -13.43
C ILE A 111 4.06 -0.93 -14.86
N ARG A 112 4.38 0.29 -15.28
CA ARG A 112 4.30 0.71 -16.68
C ARG A 112 5.62 1.32 -17.12
N ILE A 113 6.02 1.02 -18.34
CA ILE A 113 7.17 1.64 -18.99
C ILE A 113 6.67 2.45 -20.18
N HIS A 114 6.98 3.74 -20.22
CA HIS A 114 6.50 4.67 -21.24
C HIS A 114 7.21 4.42 -22.59
N LYS A 115 6.50 4.64 -23.71
CA LYS A 115 7.06 4.50 -25.07
C LYS A 115 8.33 5.34 -25.30
N ASN A 116 8.43 6.49 -24.67
CA ASN A 116 9.63 7.35 -24.75
C ASN A 116 10.82 6.76 -24.00
N ALA A 117 10.63 6.19 -22.81
CA ALA A 117 11.70 5.53 -22.06
C ALA A 117 12.26 4.33 -22.85
N TYR A 118 11.37 3.53 -23.45
CA TYR A 118 11.77 2.44 -24.33
C TYR A 118 12.59 2.93 -25.54
N LYS A 119 12.16 4.01 -26.20
CA LYS A 119 12.89 4.63 -27.33
C LYS A 119 14.26 5.19 -26.93
N LYS A 120 14.42 5.65 -25.68
CA LYS A 120 15.71 6.10 -25.12
C LYS A 120 16.68 4.94 -24.83
N GLY A 121 16.16 3.70 -24.78
CA GLY A 121 16.97 2.50 -24.58
C GLY A 121 16.57 1.67 -23.36
N LEU A 122 15.55 2.06 -22.59
CA LEU A 122 15.01 1.25 -21.49
C LEU A 122 14.19 0.07 -22.03
N ASN A 123 14.87 -0.86 -22.69
CA ASN A 123 14.30 -2.02 -23.38
C ASN A 123 14.72 -3.36 -22.74
N SER A 124 15.31 -3.32 -21.54
CA SER A 124 15.68 -4.50 -20.76
C SER A 124 15.53 -4.23 -19.26
N LEU A 125 15.02 -5.22 -18.53
CA LEU A 125 14.95 -5.22 -17.06
C LEU A 125 16.34 -5.19 -16.42
N GLU A 126 17.40 -5.52 -17.17
CA GLU A 126 18.79 -5.42 -16.71
C GLU A 126 19.15 -3.97 -16.34
N HIS A 127 18.65 -2.99 -17.11
CA HIS A 127 18.82 -1.57 -16.79
C HIS A 127 18.10 -1.18 -15.50
N VAL A 128 16.90 -1.71 -15.27
CA VAL A 128 16.12 -1.46 -14.06
C VAL A 128 16.84 -2.08 -12.85
N GLY A 129 17.28 -3.33 -12.97
CA GLY A 129 18.03 -4.02 -11.91
C GLY A 129 19.32 -3.30 -11.52
N ARG A 130 20.08 -2.80 -12.50
CA ARG A 130 21.30 -2.03 -12.26
C ARG A 130 21.00 -0.76 -11.48
N ILE A 131 19.99 0.01 -11.92
CA ILE A 131 19.60 1.25 -11.23
C ILE A 131 19.10 0.96 -9.82
N LEU A 132 18.33 -0.12 -9.61
CA LEU A 132 17.91 -0.52 -8.27
C LEU A 132 19.10 -0.81 -7.36
N ILE A 133 20.06 -1.63 -7.80
CA ILE A 133 21.26 -1.95 -7.00
C ILE A 133 22.03 -0.68 -6.65
N ASP A 134 22.26 0.19 -7.63
CA ASP A 134 23.00 1.44 -7.45
C ASP A 134 22.27 2.37 -6.45
N LEU A 135 20.94 2.50 -6.53
CA LEU A 135 20.14 3.32 -5.61
C LEU A 135 20.08 2.73 -4.19
N PHE A 136 19.81 1.43 -4.05
CA PHE A 136 19.73 0.77 -2.74
C PHE A 136 21.06 0.87 -1.99
N THR A 137 22.18 0.55 -2.65
CA THR A 137 23.50 0.54 -1.99
C THR A 137 24.03 1.95 -1.72
N ALA A 138 23.66 2.94 -2.53
CA ALA A 138 24.03 4.33 -2.28
C ALA A 138 23.25 4.95 -1.10
N GLU A 139 21.94 4.71 -1.02
CA GLU A 139 21.06 5.31 -0.01
C GLU A 139 21.09 4.55 1.32
N LEU A 140 21.38 3.24 1.30
CA LEU A 140 21.39 2.39 2.49
C LEU A 140 22.73 1.65 2.61
N PRO A 141 23.76 2.29 3.19
CA PRO A 141 25.10 1.71 3.32
C PRO A 141 25.19 0.42 4.14
N VAL A 142 24.11 0.07 4.86
CA VAL A 142 23.97 -1.22 5.55
C VAL A 142 23.84 -2.41 4.58
N ILE A 143 23.53 -2.17 3.31
CA ILE A 143 23.49 -3.18 2.25
C ILE A 143 24.88 -3.29 1.64
N GLU A 144 25.58 -4.39 1.94
CA GLU A 144 26.93 -4.66 1.40
C GLU A 144 26.90 -5.43 0.08
N LYS A 145 25.91 -6.31 -0.07
CA LYS A 145 25.66 -7.07 -1.30
C LYS A 145 24.19 -7.08 -1.62
N MET A 146 23.89 -7.08 -2.91
CA MET A 146 22.53 -7.12 -3.42
C MET A 146 22.51 -7.83 -4.76
N SER A 147 21.49 -8.64 -4.99
CA SER A 147 21.13 -9.20 -6.29
C SER A 147 19.66 -8.94 -6.60
N VAL A 148 19.33 -8.92 -7.89
CA VAL A 148 17.96 -8.72 -8.37
C VAL A 148 17.64 -9.82 -9.38
N GLU A 149 16.53 -10.52 -9.17
CA GLU A 149 15.95 -11.43 -10.15
C GLU A 149 14.57 -10.91 -10.56
N PHE A 150 14.40 -10.68 -11.86
CA PHE A 150 13.10 -10.42 -12.46
C PHE A 150 12.58 -11.71 -13.10
N VAL A 151 11.42 -12.18 -12.64
CA VAL A 151 10.78 -13.37 -13.21
C VAL A 151 9.53 -12.92 -13.96
N THR A 152 9.48 -13.16 -15.27
CA THR A 152 8.34 -12.84 -16.14
C THR A 152 7.73 -14.10 -16.77
N ASP A 153 8.31 -15.28 -16.50
CA ASP A 153 7.70 -16.57 -16.79
C ASP A 153 6.48 -16.81 -15.89
N GLN A 154 5.31 -17.00 -16.49
CA GLN A 154 4.03 -17.08 -15.77
C GLN A 154 3.98 -18.20 -14.71
N VAL A 155 4.55 -19.37 -15.01
CA VAL A 155 4.51 -20.53 -14.10
C VAL A 155 5.41 -20.25 -12.90
N LYS A 156 6.62 -19.74 -13.13
CA LYS A 156 7.55 -19.42 -12.06
C LYS A 156 7.09 -18.24 -11.19
N VAL A 157 6.44 -17.23 -11.78
CA VAL A 157 5.84 -16.14 -11.00
C VAL A 157 4.79 -16.69 -10.03
N GLN A 158 3.95 -17.61 -10.48
CA GLN A 158 2.93 -18.24 -9.63
C GLN A 158 3.56 -19.02 -8.46
N GLU A 159 4.64 -19.78 -8.72
CA GLU A 159 5.37 -20.52 -7.68
C GLU A 159 5.99 -19.59 -6.63
N LEU A 160 6.67 -18.53 -7.08
CA LEU A 160 7.28 -17.53 -6.20
C LEU A 160 6.22 -16.77 -5.40
N LEU A 161 5.13 -16.39 -6.04
CA LEU A 161 4.02 -15.70 -5.36
C LEU A 161 3.45 -16.56 -4.24
N ALA A 162 3.24 -17.88 -4.46
CA ALA A 162 2.74 -18.77 -3.42
C ALA A 162 3.65 -18.79 -2.18
N GLY A 163 4.96 -18.79 -2.35
CA GLY A 163 5.93 -18.68 -1.25
C GLY A 163 5.91 -17.30 -0.58
N ALA A 164 5.87 -16.24 -1.39
CA ALA A 164 5.85 -14.86 -0.89
C ALA A 164 4.60 -14.56 -0.04
N MET A 165 3.43 -15.12 -0.41
CA MET A 165 2.20 -14.98 0.37
C MET A 165 2.35 -15.49 1.81
N GLN A 166 3.17 -16.53 2.04
CA GLN A 166 3.45 -17.01 3.40
C GLN A 166 4.28 -16.00 4.18
N VAL A 167 5.31 -15.42 3.56
CA VAL A 167 6.15 -14.39 4.18
C VAL A 167 5.34 -13.14 4.52
N TYR A 168 4.47 -12.68 3.61
CA TYR A 168 3.60 -11.53 3.90
C TYR A 168 2.66 -11.82 5.06
N LYS A 169 2.06 -13.01 5.10
CA LYS A 169 1.21 -13.43 6.22
C LYS A 169 1.99 -13.45 7.53
N GLU A 170 3.20 -14.00 7.55
CA GLU A 170 4.04 -14.00 8.76
C GLU A 170 4.36 -12.58 9.23
N ARG A 171 4.70 -11.67 8.31
CA ARG A 171 4.94 -10.24 8.63
C ARG A 171 3.69 -9.59 9.22
N ASP A 172 2.52 -9.87 8.67
CA ASP A 172 1.25 -9.34 9.17
C ASP A 172 0.87 -9.94 10.54
N ASP A 173 1.12 -11.23 10.77
CA ASP A 173 0.80 -11.91 12.02
C ASP A 173 1.68 -11.42 13.19
N ARG A 174 2.89 -10.92 12.92
CA ARG A 174 3.84 -10.45 13.95
C ARG A 174 3.36 -9.24 14.75
N ILE A 175 2.48 -8.41 14.19
CA ILE A 175 1.91 -7.25 14.90
C ILE A 175 0.66 -7.62 15.71
N GLN A 176 0.10 -8.82 15.51
CA GLN A 176 -1.13 -9.23 16.19
C GLN A 176 -0.95 -9.26 17.71
N GLY A 177 -1.91 -8.68 18.42
CA GLY A 177 -1.94 -8.60 19.88
C GLY A 177 -1.17 -7.42 20.47
N MET A 178 -0.43 -6.65 19.66
CA MET A 178 0.09 -5.36 20.10
C MET A 178 -1.02 -4.31 20.15
N ARG A 179 -1.00 -3.44 21.16
CA ARG A 179 -2.02 -2.42 21.39
C ARG A 179 -1.41 -1.03 21.41
N GLU A 180 -2.19 -0.04 20.99
CA GLU A 180 -1.82 1.37 21.06
C GLU A 180 -1.59 1.85 22.49
N GLU A 181 -2.29 1.27 23.45
CA GLU A 181 -2.12 1.58 24.87
C GLU A 181 -0.77 1.09 25.42
N ASP A 182 -0.20 0.03 24.83
CA ASP A 182 1.02 -0.64 25.31
C ASP A 182 2.33 -0.01 24.73
N VAL A 183 2.21 1.05 23.91
CA VAL A 183 3.36 1.74 23.28
C VAL A 183 3.38 3.24 23.57
N GLU A 184 4.56 3.82 23.71
CA GLU A 184 4.73 5.28 23.95
C GLU A 184 4.90 6.10 22.66
N GLU A 185 5.13 5.41 21.54
CA GLU A 185 5.46 6.01 20.26
C GLU A 185 4.67 5.32 19.14
N PHE A 186 4.22 6.13 18.19
CA PHE A 186 3.75 5.71 16.87
C PHE A 186 4.81 6.05 15.83
N TYR A 187 4.53 5.73 14.56
CA TYR A 187 5.41 6.05 13.46
C TYR A 187 4.67 6.81 12.37
N GLY A 188 5.34 7.76 11.75
CA GLY A 188 4.83 8.50 10.62
C GLY A 188 5.54 8.12 9.34
N CYS A 189 4.89 8.37 8.19
CA CYS A 189 5.50 8.23 6.88
C CYS A 189 5.05 9.36 5.95
N VAL A 190 6.02 10.01 5.30
CA VAL A 190 5.80 11.08 4.30
C VAL A 190 6.31 10.72 2.91
N LEU A 191 6.59 9.43 2.65
CA LEU A 191 7.13 8.96 1.37
C LEU A 191 6.24 9.37 0.18
N CYS A 192 4.92 9.39 0.37
CA CYS A 192 3.98 9.75 -0.69
C CYS A 192 3.77 11.26 -0.89
N GLN A 193 4.52 12.14 -0.20
CA GLN A 193 4.43 13.59 -0.39
C GLN A 193 4.95 14.05 -1.76
N SER A 194 5.69 13.20 -2.49
CA SER A 194 6.06 13.43 -3.88
C SER A 194 4.85 13.70 -4.80
N PHE A 195 3.70 13.07 -4.53
CA PHE A 195 2.47 13.26 -5.31
C PHE A 195 1.24 13.67 -4.48
N ALA A 196 1.32 13.62 -3.14
CA ALA A 196 0.30 14.13 -2.22
C ALA A 196 0.95 15.01 -1.15
N PRO A 197 1.33 16.26 -1.46
CA PRO A 197 2.28 17.05 -0.66
C PRO A 197 1.90 17.30 0.80
N THR A 198 0.60 17.34 1.10
CA THR A 198 0.08 17.57 2.46
C THR A 198 -0.28 16.29 3.19
N HIS A 199 -0.09 15.12 2.56
CA HIS A 199 -0.40 13.84 3.17
C HIS A 199 0.63 13.46 4.24
N VAL A 200 0.12 12.89 5.35
CA VAL A 200 0.93 12.28 6.39
C VAL A 200 0.28 10.96 6.77
N CYS A 201 1.03 9.86 6.71
CA CYS A 201 0.61 8.59 7.31
C CYS A 201 0.99 8.55 8.78
N ILE A 202 0.05 8.14 9.64
CA ILE A 202 0.32 7.75 11.03
C ILE A 202 0.01 6.27 11.17
N ILE A 203 1.00 5.53 11.68
CA ILE A 203 1.04 4.07 11.74
C ILE A 203 1.15 3.69 13.22
N THR A 204 0.22 2.87 13.67
CA THR A 204 0.13 2.40 15.05
C THR A 204 0.11 0.86 15.05
N PRO A 205 0.25 0.20 16.21
CA PRO A 205 0.10 -1.25 16.28
C PRO A 205 -1.26 -1.75 15.75
N GLU A 206 -2.30 -0.92 15.88
CA GLU A 206 -3.69 -1.27 15.52
C GLU A 206 -4.18 -0.51 14.27
N ARG A 207 -3.31 0.23 13.58
CA ARG A 207 -3.57 0.87 12.28
C ARG A 207 -2.32 0.83 11.40
N ILE A 208 -2.31 -0.12 10.48
CA ILE A 208 -1.29 -0.23 9.42
C ILE A 208 -1.34 0.99 8.49
N SER A 209 -0.23 1.27 7.80
CA SER A 209 -0.24 2.26 6.72
C SER A 209 -1.30 1.92 5.66
N LEU A 210 -1.87 2.95 5.04
CA LEU A 210 -2.93 2.75 4.05
C LEU A 210 -2.47 1.93 2.83
N CYS A 211 -1.18 1.92 2.52
CA CYS A 211 -0.64 1.10 1.44
C CYS A 211 -0.56 -0.39 1.77
N GLY A 212 -0.75 -0.77 3.04
CA GLY A 212 -0.64 -2.15 3.52
C GLY A 212 0.81 -2.66 3.67
N ALA A 213 1.82 -1.83 3.35
CA ALA A 213 3.21 -2.27 3.27
C ALA A 213 4.03 -2.07 4.55
N ILE A 214 3.62 -1.13 5.40
CA ILE A 214 4.37 -0.71 6.58
C ILE A 214 3.46 -0.82 7.80
N ASN A 215 3.78 -1.74 8.70
CA ASN A 215 3.21 -1.81 10.04
C ASN A 215 4.08 -1.04 11.05
N TRP A 216 3.67 -1.05 12.33
CA TRP A 216 4.38 -0.32 13.39
C TRP A 216 5.81 -0.84 13.64
N LEU A 217 6.05 -2.16 13.53
CA LEU A 217 7.40 -2.74 13.68
C LEU A 217 8.32 -2.29 12.55
N ASP A 218 7.78 -2.22 11.32
CA ASP A 218 8.51 -1.73 10.15
C ASP A 218 8.87 -0.25 10.32
N GLY A 219 7.95 0.59 10.81
CA GLY A 219 8.21 2.00 11.13
C GLY A 219 9.33 2.16 12.17
N ARG A 220 9.31 1.33 13.22
CA ARG A 220 10.38 1.28 14.23
C ARG A 220 11.72 0.86 13.64
N ALA A 221 11.74 -0.12 12.75
CA ALA A 221 12.97 -0.60 12.14
C ALA A 221 13.54 0.45 11.17
N ALA A 222 12.67 1.07 10.35
CA ALA A 222 13.03 2.11 9.40
C ALA A 222 13.71 3.31 10.06
N THR A 223 13.12 3.83 11.14
CA THR A 223 13.64 5.01 11.87
C THR A 223 14.98 4.78 12.56
N LYS A 224 15.34 3.53 12.84
CA LYS A 224 16.66 3.18 13.39
C LYS A 224 17.73 3.14 12.32
N VAL A 225 17.38 2.68 11.11
CA VAL A 225 18.33 2.51 10.00
C VAL A 225 18.52 3.79 9.21
N ASP A 226 17.45 4.56 9.02
CA ASP A 226 17.45 5.82 8.29
C ASP A 226 16.70 6.90 9.08
N PRO A 227 17.33 7.52 10.10
CA PRO A 227 16.69 8.49 10.98
C PRO A 227 16.21 9.78 10.29
N GLU A 228 16.86 10.14 9.17
CA GLU A 228 16.52 11.32 8.35
C GLU A 228 15.60 10.95 7.16
N GLY A 229 15.15 9.70 7.11
CA GLY A 229 14.32 9.15 6.05
C GLY A 229 12.87 9.65 6.06
N ALA A 230 12.08 9.08 5.15
CA ALA A 230 10.66 9.42 5.02
C ALA A 230 9.80 8.91 6.19
N GLN A 231 10.29 7.92 6.93
CA GLN A 231 9.67 7.38 8.14
C GLN A 231 10.28 8.05 9.37
N PHE A 232 9.45 8.41 10.34
CA PHE A 232 9.88 9.12 11.54
C PHE A 232 9.09 8.66 12.77
N ALA A 233 9.70 8.77 13.96
CA ALA A 233 9.02 8.47 15.21
C ALA A 233 8.04 9.59 15.59
N VAL A 234 6.92 9.22 16.18
CA VAL A 234 5.86 10.13 16.64
C VAL A 234 5.58 9.82 18.11
N PRO A 235 6.10 10.61 19.06
CA PRO A 235 5.73 10.46 20.47
C PRO A 235 4.22 10.55 20.62
N LYS A 236 3.59 9.57 21.28
CA LYS A 236 2.13 9.44 21.32
C LYS A 236 1.46 10.68 21.94
N GLY A 237 2.00 11.19 23.05
CA GLY A 237 1.43 12.34 23.76
C GLY A 237 0.17 11.99 24.55
N ASN A 238 -0.60 13.01 24.92
CA ASN A 238 -1.84 12.84 25.70
C ASN A 238 -3.02 12.60 24.77
N LEU A 239 -3.90 11.67 25.16
CA LEU A 239 -5.21 11.51 24.54
C LEU A 239 -6.07 12.74 24.89
N VAL A 240 -6.34 13.59 23.91
CA VAL A 240 -7.07 14.85 24.09
C VAL A 240 -8.52 14.78 23.63
N ASP A 241 -8.82 13.84 22.73
CA ASP A 241 -10.19 13.50 22.32
C ASP A 241 -10.36 11.98 22.39
N PRO A 242 -10.94 11.46 23.49
CA PRO A 242 -11.17 10.03 23.64
C PRO A 242 -12.21 9.46 22.67
N GLU A 243 -13.17 10.26 22.20
CA GLU A 243 -14.23 9.79 21.30
C GLU A 243 -13.67 9.52 19.91
N ASN A 244 -12.83 10.44 19.41
CA ASN A 244 -12.22 10.33 18.08
C ASN A 244 -10.82 9.69 18.08
N ILE A 245 -10.30 9.35 19.27
CA ILE A 245 -8.96 8.79 19.48
C ILE A 245 -7.90 9.73 18.87
N SER A 246 -7.88 10.97 19.36
CA SER A 246 -6.94 12.01 18.95
C SER A 246 -5.95 12.33 20.06
N TYR A 247 -4.68 12.46 19.67
CA TYR A 247 -3.57 12.76 20.58
C TYR A 247 -2.92 14.10 20.25
N ASP A 248 -2.54 14.87 21.26
CA ASP A 248 -1.97 16.22 21.08
C ASP A 248 -0.69 16.24 20.23
N ASN A 249 0.24 15.34 20.51
CA ASN A 249 1.50 15.25 19.77
C ASN A 249 1.31 14.70 18.36
N VAL A 250 0.38 13.77 18.15
CA VAL A 250 0.02 13.31 16.81
C VAL A 250 -0.52 14.49 15.99
N ASN A 251 -1.45 15.28 16.53
CA ASN A 251 -1.97 16.48 15.87
C ASN A 251 -0.86 17.47 15.54
N LYS A 252 0.05 17.73 16.49
CA LYS A 252 1.20 18.62 16.28
C LYS A 252 2.09 18.14 15.13
N VAL A 253 2.47 16.86 15.15
CA VAL A 253 3.36 16.29 14.12
C VAL A 253 2.68 16.28 12.76
N VAL A 254 1.40 15.91 12.69
CA VAL A 254 0.62 15.98 11.44
C VAL A 254 0.57 17.41 10.93
N THR A 255 0.29 18.40 11.79
CA THR A 255 0.29 19.83 11.43
C THR A 255 1.62 20.25 10.83
N GLU A 256 2.74 19.93 11.49
CA GLU A 256 4.08 20.29 11.02
C GLU A 256 4.41 19.61 9.68
N ARG A 257 4.17 18.31 9.57
CA ARG A 257 4.51 17.51 8.38
C ARG A 257 3.56 17.74 7.20
N SER A 258 2.33 18.21 7.44
CA SER A 258 1.39 18.61 6.39
C SER A 258 1.50 20.09 6.01
N MET A 259 2.54 20.80 6.46
CA MET A 259 2.71 22.25 6.24
C MET A 259 1.51 23.10 6.73
N GLY A 260 0.85 22.66 7.79
CA GLY A 260 -0.29 23.34 8.40
C GLY A 260 -1.66 22.98 7.82
N GLU A 261 -1.74 22.17 6.75
CA GLU A 261 -3.01 21.82 6.10
C GLU A 261 -3.95 21.02 7.02
N THR A 262 -3.44 20.01 7.73
CA THR A 262 -4.22 19.17 8.64
C THR A 262 -3.81 19.47 10.08
N THR A 263 -4.75 20.00 10.87
CA THR A 263 -4.48 20.44 12.26
C THR A 263 -5.08 19.53 13.32
N GLN A 264 -6.05 18.70 12.94
CA GLN A 264 -6.70 17.72 13.80
C GLN A 264 -6.72 16.37 13.10
N PHE A 265 -6.55 15.31 13.88
CA PHE A 265 -6.34 13.98 13.35
C PHE A 265 -6.93 12.91 14.28
N SER A 266 -7.84 12.12 13.73
CA SER A 266 -8.48 11.01 14.41
C SER A 266 -7.92 9.70 13.89
N LEU A 267 -7.35 8.89 14.77
CA LEU A 267 -6.71 7.64 14.35
C LEU A 267 -7.69 6.62 13.80
N HIS A 268 -8.96 6.61 14.21
CA HIS A 268 -9.90 5.56 13.86
C HIS A 268 -11.28 6.09 13.49
N SER A 269 -11.32 7.22 12.79
CA SER A 269 -12.55 7.77 12.20
C SER A 269 -12.37 8.00 10.69
N ALA A 270 -13.46 7.80 9.95
CA ALA A 270 -13.69 8.22 8.58
C ALA A 270 -14.51 9.53 8.53
N LEU A 271 -15.27 9.87 9.58
CA LEU A 271 -16.18 11.03 9.61
C LEU A 271 -15.57 12.26 10.30
N SER A 272 -14.89 12.09 11.42
CA SER A 272 -14.34 13.18 12.22
C SER A 272 -12.84 13.27 12.03
N TYR A 273 -12.36 14.33 11.35
CA TYR A 273 -10.93 14.57 11.11
C TYR A 273 -10.18 13.32 10.62
N PRO A 274 -10.66 12.68 9.54
CA PRO A 274 -10.14 11.39 9.11
C PRO A 274 -8.67 11.48 8.72
N HIS A 275 -8.00 10.34 8.80
CA HIS A 275 -6.67 10.20 8.24
C HIS A 275 -6.68 10.56 6.74
N THR A 276 -5.81 11.47 6.30
CA THR A 276 -5.71 11.83 4.88
C THR A 276 -5.22 10.64 4.05
N SER A 277 -5.48 10.59 2.74
CA SER A 277 -4.97 9.52 1.89
C SER A 277 -4.17 10.04 0.70
N CYS A 278 -3.06 9.38 0.35
CA CYS A 278 -2.24 9.79 -0.79
C CYS A 278 -2.76 9.24 -2.13
N GLY A 279 -3.02 7.94 -2.22
CA GLY A 279 -3.47 7.28 -3.46
C GLY A 279 -3.06 5.81 -3.62
N CYS A 280 -2.16 5.31 -2.77
CA CYS A 280 -1.67 3.92 -2.82
C CYS A 280 -2.45 2.95 -1.93
N PHE A 281 -3.64 3.34 -1.44
CA PHE A 281 -4.47 2.51 -0.56
C PHE A 281 -4.95 1.21 -1.23
N GLU A 282 -5.06 0.13 -0.45
CA GLU A 282 -5.55 -1.16 -0.96
C GLU A 282 -7.08 -1.20 -1.08
N ALA A 283 -7.77 -0.49 -0.19
CA ALA A 283 -9.22 -0.33 -0.20
C ALA A 283 -9.64 1.09 0.19
N ILE A 284 -10.88 1.44 -0.12
CA ILE A 284 -11.51 2.71 0.26
C ILE A 284 -12.75 2.40 1.10
N VAL A 285 -12.85 3.06 2.25
CA VAL A 285 -14.10 3.18 2.99
C VAL A 285 -14.83 4.44 2.50
N PHE A 286 -16.10 4.29 2.13
CA PHE A 286 -16.97 5.39 1.73
C PHE A 286 -18.26 5.38 2.55
N TYR A 287 -18.74 6.56 2.94
CA TYR A 287 -19.98 6.72 3.71
C TYR A 287 -21.22 6.68 2.80
N ILE A 288 -22.28 6.03 3.26
CA ILE A 288 -23.56 5.84 2.57
C ILE A 288 -24.66 6.44 3.47
N PRO A 289 -25.06 7.70 3.22
CA PRO A 289 -26.00 8.42 4.10
C PRO A 289 -27.35 7.75 4.28
N GLU A 290 -27.88 7.09 3.24
CA GLU A 290 -29.22 6.51 3.22
C GLU A 290 -29.38 5.35 4.21
N VAL A 291 -28.27 4.68 4.55
CA VAL A 291 -28.25 3.59 5.53
C VAL A 291 -27.40 3.92 6.76
N ASP A 292 -26.97 5.19 6.89
CA ASP A 292 -26.10 5.66 7.96
C ASP A 292 -24.93 4.69 8.22
N GLY A 293 -24.27 4.28 7.15
CA GLY A 293 -23.30 3.18 7.16
C GLY A 293 -22.16 3.38 6.16
N PHE A 294 -21.24 2.42 6.12
CA PHE A 294 -20.06 2.43 5.30
C PHE A 294 -20.09 1.33 4.25
N GLY A 295 -19.65 1.67 3.05
CA GLY A 295 -19.22 0.74 2.02
C GLY A 295 -17.70 0.58 2.02
N ILE A 296 -17.18 -0.59 1.64
CA ILE A 296 -15.75 -0.83 1.48
C ILE A 296 -15.47 -1.47 0.11
N VAL A 297 -14.65 -0.80 -0.70
CA VAL A 297 -14.27 -1.29 -2.04
C VAL A 297 -12.76 -1.47 -2.15
N SER A 298 -12.33 -2.64 -2.62
CA SER A 298 -10.92 -2.95 -2.88
C SER A 298 -10.48 -2.47 -4.27
N ARG A 299 -9.18 -2.18 -4.42
CA ARG A 299 -8.57 -1.68 -5.67
C ARG A 299 -8.76 -2.60 -6.87
N ASP A 300 -8.74 -3.91 -6.63
CA ASP A 300 -8.86 -4.96 -7.63
C ASP A 300 -10.31 -5.17 -8.12
N PHE A 301 -11.29 -4.54 -7.46
CA PHE A 301 -12.68 -4.67 -7.85
C PHE A 301 -12.97 -3.95 -9.17
N VAL A 302 -13.44 -4.72 -10.16
CA VAL A 302 -13.89 -4.22 -11.46
C VAL A 302 -15.42 -4.16 -11.47
N GLY A 303 -15.96 -2.96 -11.37
CA GLY A 303 -17.40 -2.73 -11.37
C GLY A 303 -17.77 -1.43 -10.69
N SER A 304 -19.06 -1.23 -10.50
CA SER A 304 -19.60 -0.13 -9.69
C SER A 304 -19.91 -0.63 -8.28
N THR A 305 -19.69 0.23 -7.30
CA THR A 305 -20.18 0.03 -5.93
C THR A 305 -21.69 0.20 -5.87
N VAL A 306 -22.28 -0.08 -4.70
CA VAL A 306 -23.71 0.10 -4.43
C VAL A 306 -24.21 1.54 -4.59
N ILE A 307 -23.31 2.54 -4.59
CA ILE A 307 -23.64 3.96 -4.87
C ILE A 307 -23.43 4.32 -6.36
N GLY A 308 -23.12 3.34 -7.21
CA GLY A 308 -22.95 3.51 -8.66
C GLY A 308 -21.52 3.87 -9.10
N ASP A 309 -20.65 4.29 -8.18
CA ASP A 309 -19.29 4.72 -8.51
C ASP A 309 -18.29 3.56 -8.54
N PRO A 310 -17.39 3.49 -9.54
CA PRO A 310 -16.26 2.56 -9.53
C PRO A 310 -15.16 3.00 -8.55
N PHE A 311 -14.25 2.09 -8.21
CA PHE A 311 -13.09 2.37 -7.35
C PHE A 311 -12.31 3.62 -7.80
N SER A 312 -12.11 3.80 -9.11
CA SER A 312 -11.35 4.94 -9.65
C SER A 312 -11.97 6.30 -9.35
N THR A 313 -13.30 6.40 -9.35
CA THR A 313 -14.02 7.63 -8.97
C THR A 313 -13.84 7.90 -7.48
N LEU A 314 -14.06 6.88 -6.65
CA LEU A 314 -13.92 6.99 -5.20
C LEU A 314 -12.47 7.29 -4.79
N ALA A 315 -11.48 6.75 -5.50
CA ALA A 315 -10.08 7.05 -5.28
C ALA A 315 -9.78 8.54 -5.54
N GLY A 316 -10.44 9.15 -6.53
CA GLY A 316 -10.37 10.59 -6.79
C GLY A 316 -10.91 11.45 -5.63
N LEU A 317 -11.88 10.92 -4.87
CA LEU A 317 -12.43 11.57 -3.69
C LEU A 317 -11.59 11.32 -2.43
N ALA A 318 -11.07 10.12 -2.22
CA ALA A 318 -10.31 9.80 -1.02
C ALA A 318 -8.85 10.31 -1.04
N SER A 319 -8.25 10.47 -2.22
CA SER A 319 -6.81 10.77 -2.38
C SER A 319 -6.45 12.26 -2.33
N GLY A 320 -5.15 12.56 -2.46
CA GLY A 320 -4.64 13.93 -2.60
C GLY A 320 -4.17 14.60 -1.31
N GLY A 321 -4.09 13.87 -0.20
CA GLY A 321 -3.55 14.39 1.06
C GLY A 321 -4.47 15.38 1.77
N LYS A 322 -5.78 15.27 1.53
CA LYS A 322 -6.82 16.09 2.17
C LYS A 322 -7.68 15.22 3.08
N GLN A 323 -8.32 15.85 4.07
CA GLN A 323 -9.36 15.21 4.85
C GLN A 323 -10.67 15.32 4.08
N ASN A 324 -11.19 14.19 3.62
CA ASN A 324 -12.50 14.09 3.00
C ASN A 324 -13.38 13.22 3.88
N GLU A 325 -14.27 13.88 4.63
CA GLU A 325 -15.17 13.20 5.55
C GLU A 325 -16.01 12.16 4.81
N GLY A 326 -16.07 10.96 5.37
CA GLY A 326 -16.74 9.82 4.77
C GLY A 326 -15.94 9.11 3.67
N TYR A 327 -14.75 9.56 3.28
CA TYR A 327 -13.92 8.89 2.26
C TYR A 327 -12.47 8.73 2.73
N VAL A 328 -12.10 7.50 3.10
CA VAL A 328 -10.74 7.22 3.62
C VAL A 328 -10.14 5.97 2.97
N GLY A 329 -8.90 6.10 2.51
CA GLY A 329 -8.10 4.98 2.03
C GLY A 329 -7.51 4.18 3.20
N ILE A 330 -7.53 2.85 3.09
CA ILE A 330 -7.05 1.93 4.12
C ILE A 330 -6.22 0.80 3.50
N GLY A 331 -5.33 0.21 4.31
CA GLY A 331 -4.74 -1.09 4.04
C GLY A 331 -5.71 -2.18 4.49
N ILE A 332 -5.77 -3.30 3.77
CA ILE A 332 -6.74 -4.38 4.02
C ILE A 332 -6.56 -4.96 5.43
N GLN A 333 -5.32 -5.03 5.93
CA GLN A 333 -5.03 -5.53 7.28
C GLN A 333 -5.68 -4.69 8.39
N TYR A 334 -6.02 -3.42 8.13
CA TYR A 334 -6.74 -2.60 9.12
C TYR A 334 -8.12 -3.18 9.45
N LEU A 335 -8.76 -3.93 8.54
CA LEU A 335 -10.01 -4.64 8.83
C LEU A 335 -9.86 -5.69 9.94
N ARG A 336 -8.64 -6.15 10.22
CA ARG A 336 -8.35 -7.11 11.30
C ARG A 336 -8.15 -6.44 12.65
N SER A 337 -8.10 -5.12 12.68
CA SER A 337 -7.86 -4.36 13.89
C SER A 337 -9.11 -4.32 14.77
N PRO A 338 -8.98 -4.53 16.09
CA PRO A 338 -10.08 -4.27 17.02
C PRO A 338 -10.45 -2.77 17.09
N LYS A 339 -9.57 -1.89 16.61
CA LYS A 339 -9.80 -0.45 16.49
C LYS A 339 -10.32 -0.04 15.11
N PHE A 340 -10.65 -0.99 14.22
CA PHE A 340 -11.18 -0.67 12.90
C PHE A 340 -12.40 0.26 13.00
N LEU A 341 -12.21 1.51 12.59
CA LEU A 341 -13.19 2.60 12.63
C LEU A 341 -13.99 2.70 13.94
N ILE A 342 -13.35 2.40 15.07
CA ILE A 342 -14.05 2.25 16.35
C ILE A 342 -14.74 3.56 16.81
N ALA A 343 -14.19 4.72 16.45
CA ALA A 343 -14.81 6.02 16.72
C ALA A 343 -16.16 6.19 15.99
N ASP A 344 -16.30 5.52 14.85
CA ASP A 344 -17.51 5.56 14.02
C ASP A 344 -18.32 4.26 14.12
N GLY A 345 -18.14 3.45 15.17
CA GLY A 345 -18.90 2.21 15.43
C GLY A 345 -18.37 0.94 14.76
N GLY A 346 -17.23 1.00 14.07
CA GLY A 346 -16.53 -0.14 13.49
C GLY A 346 -17.37 -1.02 12.56
N PHE A 347 -17.24 -2.34 12.66
CA PHE A 347 -17.97 -3.27 11.78
C PHE A 347 -19.50 -3.14 11.88
N ASN A 348 -20.04 -2.70 13.01
CA ASN A 348 -21.49 -2.46 13.15
C ASN A 348 -22.00 -1.39 12.17
N ARG A 349 -21.12 -0.59 11.61
CA ARG A 349 -21.43 0.47 10.65
C ARG A 349 -21.06 0.11 9.22
N VAL A 350 -20.46 -1.05 8.98
CA VAL A 350 -20.22 -1.55 7.61
C VAL A 350 -21.51 -2.16 7.07
N ALA A 351 -22.09 -1.53 6.04
CA ALA A 351 -23.32 -1.97 5.39
C ALA A 351 -23.04 -2.81 4.13
N TRP A 352 -21.95 -2.48 3.42
CA TRP A 352 -21.60 -3.10 2.14
C TRP A 352 -20.09 -3.29 1.99
N MET A 353 -19.64 -4.38 1.36
CA MET A 353 -18.25 -4.53 0.92
C MET A 353 -18.14 -5.51 -0.25
N THR A 354 -17.07 -5.42 -1.03
CA THR A 354 -16.84 -6.39 -2.13
C THR A 354 -16.71 -7.81 -1.59
N SER A 355 -17.29 -8.80 -2.28
CA SER A 355 -17.35 -10.18 -1.79
C SER A 355 -15.97 -10.81 -1.62
N THR A 356 -15.00 -10.46 -2.47
CA THR A 356 -13.60 -10.87 -2.32
C THR A 356 -12.99 -10.34 -1.03
N LEU A 357 -13.25 -9.06 -0.70
CA LEU A 357 -12.76 -8.44 0.53
C LEU A 357 -13.46 -9.02 1.76
N LYS A 358 -14.76 -9.31 1.66
CA LYS A 358 -15.52 -9.98 2.71
C LYS A 358 -14.93 -11.36 3.04
N GLU A 359 -14.60 -12.14 2.02
CA GLU A 359 -13.98 -13.47 2.19
C GLU A 359 -12.58 -13.37 2.82
N SER A 360 -11.75 -12.39 2.39
CA SER A 360 -10.39 -12.23 2.92
C SER A 360 -10.36 -11.71 4.37
N ALA A 361 -11.41 -11.00 4.79
CA ALA A 361 -11.59 -10.47 6.14
C ALA A 361 -12.55 -11.30 7.01
N LYS A 362 -13.02 -12.47 6.55
CA LYS A 362 -14.08 -13.25 7.22
C LYS A 362 -13.82 -13.54 8.69
N ASP A 363 -12.57 -13.81 9.05
CA ASP A 363 -12.17 -14.15 10.42
C ASP A 363 -12.15 -12.92 11.35
N SER A 364 -12.25 -11.71 10.77
CA SER A 364 -12.26 -10.43 11.48
C SER A 364 -13.65 -9.81 11.57
N ILE A 365 -14.58 -10.23 10.73
CA ILE A 365 -15.97 -9.79 10.78
C ILE A 365 -16.65 -10.48 11.97
N PRO A 366 -17.29 -9.74 12.89
CA PRO A 366 -18.06 -10.35 13.98
C PRO A 366 -19.11 -11.34 13.44
N ALA A 367 -19.22 -12.50 14.08
CA ALA A 367 -20.05 -13.61 13.59
C ALA A 367 -21.52 -13.22 13.40
N GLU A 368 -22.03 -12.34 14.26
CA GLU A 368 -23.39 -11.79 14.20
C GLU A 368 -23.63 -10.83 13.03
N LEU A 369 -22.57 -10.33 12.40
CA LEU A 369 -22.62 -9.43 11.24
C LEU A 369 -22.28 -10.14 9.92
N ALA A 370 -21.75 -11.36 9.96
CA ALA A 370 -21.28 -12.07 8.77
C ALA A 370 -22.32 -12.13 7.65
N ASP A 371 -23.58 -12.46 7.99
CA ASP A 371 -24.70 -12.53 7.02
C ASP A 371 -25.46 -11.21 6.87
N LYS A 372 -25.02 -10.14 7.56
CA LYS A 372 -25.70 -8.84 7.61
C LYS A 372 -24.93 -7.71 6.92
N ILE A 373 -23.81 -8.02 6.28
CA ILE A 373 -23.06 -7.09 5.43
C ILE A 373 -23.31 -7.51 3.98
N ALA A 374 -23.90 -6.64 3.18
CA ALA A 374 -24.17 -6.93 1.77
C ALA A 374 -22.90 -6.89 0.92
N THR A 375 -22.96 -7.54 -0.24
CA THR A 375 -21.93 -7.51 -1.27
C THR A 375 -22.49 -7.11 -2.62
N GLU A 376 -21.63 -6.95 -3.63
CA GLU A 376 -22.05 -6.76 -5.01
C GLU A 376 -22.85 -7.93 -5.58
N LYS A 377 -22.94 -9.06 -4.87
CA LYS A 377 -23.75 -10.23 -5.26
C LYS A 377 -25.16 -10.18 -4.67
N ASP A 378 -25.35 -9.41 -3.60
CA ASP A 378 -26.60 -9.34 -2.85
C ASP A 378 -27.44 -8.14 -3.30
N VAL A 379 -26.80 -6.98 -3.54
CA VAL A 379 -27.45 -5.72 -3.88
C VAL A 379 -26.65 -4.93 -4.92
N GLN A 380 -27.33 -4.21 -5.80
CA GLN A 380 -26.75 -3.44 -6.90
C GLN A 380 -26.87 -1.93 -6.71
N ASN A 381 -27.74 -1.47 -5.81
CA ASN A 381 -28.03 -0.06 -5.60
C ASN A 381 -28.44 0.22 -4.14
N VAL A 382 -28.53 1.50 -3.81
CA VAL A 382 -28.83 1.99 -2.45
C VAL A 382 -30.23 1.59 -1.97
N ASP A 383 -31.22 1.52 -2.87
CA ASP A 383 -32.59 1.11 -2.51
C ASP A 383 -32.60 -0.35 -2.05
N GLU A 384 -31.96 -1.25 -2.80
CA GLU A 384 -31.78 -2.66 -2.44
C GLU A 384 -30.96 -2.82 -1.16
N LEU A 385 -29.91 -2.01 -0.96
CA LEU A 385 -29.13 -2.02 0.28
C LEU A 385 -29.98 -1.60 1.49
N THR A 386 -30.84 -0.62 1.32
CA THR A 386 -31.75 -0.14 2.38
C THR A 386 -32.70 -1.26 2.78
N GLU A 387 -33.32 -1.95 1.82
CA GLU A 387 -34.17 -3.11 2.10
C GLU A 387 -33.40 -4.25 2.78
N PHE A 388 -32.19 -4.56 2.30
CA PHE A 388 -31.32 -5.56 2.92
C PHE A 388 -31.02 -5.24 4.39
N MET A 389 -30.65 -3.99 4.69
CA MET A 389 -30.30 -3.54 6.03
C MET A 389 -31.52 -3.53 6.97
N GLN A 390 -32.72 -3.18 6.48
CA GLN A 390 -33.98 -3.29 7.24
C GLN A 390 -34.27 -4.75 7.62
N ASN A 391 -34.17 -5.66 6.65
CA ASN A 391 -34.38 -7.09 6.88
C ASN A 391 -33.34 -7.69 7.84
N ALA A 392 -32.11 -7.16 7.85
CA ALA A 392 -31.05 -7.55 8.78
C ALA A 392 -31.22 -6.96 10.21
N GLY A 393 -32.17 -6.03 10.40
CA GLY A 393 -32.41 -5.32 11.65
C GLY A 393 -31.28 -4.35 12.01
N ARG A 394 -30.71 -3.67 11.00
CA ARG A 394 -29.55 -2.77 11.13
C ARG A 394 -29.85 -1.32 10.71
N LEU A 395 -31.12 -0.98 10.50
CA LEU A 395 -31.63 0.32 10.09
C LEU A 395 -32.64 0.87 11.09
#